data_AF-A0A2D1LU86-F1
#
_entry.id   AF-A0A2D1LU86-F1
#
_cell.length_a   1.000
_cell.length_b   1.000
_cell.length_c   1.000
_cell.angle_alpha   90.00
_cell.angle_beta   90.00
_cell.angle_gamma   90.00
#
_symmetry.space_group_name_H-M   'P 1'
#
loop_
_entity.id
_entity.type
_entity.pdbx_description
1 polymer ?
#
loop_
_entity_poly.entity_id
_entity_poly.type
_entity_poly.pdbx_seq_one_letter_code
_entity_poly.pdbx_strand_id
1 'polypeptide(L)'
;MKKMGFTLFILSWFIGTGAHASISDVIKNNEKKEMKSVDATVFVFTYRLIREVEKVFQPIIASPQKTMQSLCGFPVVHARQLVYAYAVFYDDIILQDIMAFNKLLNIDHKAVVGPLTAQILQHLQNHRKLMEKARILDLSGDVVKALLMDESFKIDILLSKVGQEISSSVFDTFHEGDMRNLNQVSAKIKNGLKENCVPHSSTEKLF
;
A
#
# COMPACT_ATOMS: atom_id res chain seq x y z
N MET A 1 28.95 -14.44 51.91
CA MET A 1 27.96 -14.43 50.80
C MET A 1 27.14 -13.14 50.90
N LYS A 2 27.38 -12.17 50.01
CA LYS A 2 26.58 -10.94 49.87
C LYS A 2 25.48 -11.19 48.82
N LYS A 3 24.23 -10.83 49.12
CA LYS A 3 23.21 -10.54 48.11
C LYS A 3 22.60 -9.17 48.43
N MET A 4 23.18 -8.13 47.82
CA MET A 4 22.45 -6.93 47.36
C MET A 4 21.45 -7.43 46.31
N GLY A 5 20.18 -7.07 46.26
CA GLY A 5 19.57 -5.75 46.46
C GLY A 5 18.81 -5.48 45.16
N PHE A 6 17.48 -5.60 45.17
CA PHE A 6 16.63 -5.13 44.07
C PHE A 6 15.39 -4.48 44.66
N THR A 7 15.52 -3.19 44.95
CA THR A 7 14.45 -2.28 45.30
C THR A 7 13.69 -1.94 44.02
N LEU A 8 12.43 -2.37 43.90
CA LEU A 8 11.50 -1.86 42.89
C LEU A 8 10.56 -0.87 43.59
N PHE A 9 10.96 0.39 43.49
CA PHE A 9 10.16 1.57 43.78
C PHE A 9 9.51 1.99 42.45
N ILE A 10 8.19 1.92 42.31
CA ILE A 10 7.45 2.89 41.48
C ILE A 10 6.19 3.29 42.23
N LEU A 11 6.15 4.58 42.51
CA LEU A 11 5.14 5.32 43.22
C LEU A 11 3.77 5.26 42.53
N SER A 12 2.78 5.12 43.40
CA SER A 12 1.44 5.68 43.30
C SER A 12 1.41 7.06 42.64
N TRP A 13 0.61 7.21 41.57
CA TRP A 13 -0.06 8.47 41.27
C TRP A 13 -1.47 8.23 40.71
N PHE A 14 -2.41 8.87 41.41
CA PHE A 14 -3.83 9.13 41.14
C PHE A 14 -4.87 8.01 41.23
N ILE A 15 -5.49 7.98 42.42
CA ILE A 15 -6.87 7.55 42.65
C ILE A 15 -7.80 8.55 41.95
N GLY A 16 -8.62 8.05 41.02
CA GLY A 16 -9.74 8.74 40.40
C GLY A 16 -10.80 7.71 40.00
N THR A 17 -11.75 7.51 40.90
CA THR A 17 -12.99 6.69 40.84
C THR A 17 -13.40 6.08 39.49
N GLY A 18 -13.45 4.74 39.43
CA GLY A 18 -14.26 3.98 38.45
C GLY A 18 -13.61 2.67 37.99
N ALA A 19 -14.07 1.54 38.56
CA ALA A 19 -13.74 0.15 38.20
C ALA A 19 -12.28 -0.29 38.38
N HIS A 20 -12.04 -1.23 39.30
CA HIS A 20 -10.83 -2.05 39.32
C HIS A 20 -10.80 -2.91 38.04
N ALA A 21 -10.27 -2.37 36.94
CA ALA A 21 -9.93 -3.17 35.78
C ALA A 21 -8.90 -4.22 36.23
N SER A 22 -9.18 -5.51 36.02
CA SER A 22 -8.20 -6.55 36.33
C SER A 22 -6.95 -6.32 35.48
N ILE A 23 -5.78 -6.75 35.94
CA ILE A 23 -4.54 -6.67 35.16
C ILE A 23 -4.73 -7.35 33.79
N SER A 24 -5.54 -8.41 33.71
CA SER A 24 -5.92 -9.05 32.44
C SER A 24 -6.74 -8.13 31.54
N ASP A 25 -7.66 -7.33 32.09
CA ASP A 25 -8.43 -6.35 31.32
C ASP A 25 -7.57 -5.18 30.85
N VAL A 26 -6.59 -4.75 31.66
CA VAL A 26 -5.61 -3.72 31.28
C VAL A 26 -4.70 -4.23 30.16
N ILE A 27 -4.19 -5.46 30.26
CA ILE A 27 -3.37 -6.10 29.22
C ILE A 27 -4.17 -6.24 27.93
N LYS A 28 -5.39 -6.80 27.99
CA LYS A 28 -6.28 -6.92 26.82
C LYS A 28 -6.65 -5.57 26.21
N ASN A 29 -6.82 -4.53 27.04
CA ASN A 29 -7.10 -3.18 26.56
C ASN A 29 -5.88 -2.56 25.86
N ASN A 30 -4.68 -2.80 26.37
CA ASN A 30 -3.44 -2.39 25.72
C ASN A 30 -3.22 -3.14 24.40
N GLU A 31 -3.40 -4.46 24.36
CA GLU A 31 -3.35 -5.25 23.12
C GLU A 31 -4.34 -4.74 22.07
N LYS A 32 -5.59 -4.46 22.46
CA LYS A 32 -6.60 -3.89 21.54
C LYS A 32 -6.21 -2.51 21.02
N LYS A 33 -5.61 -1.66 21.86
CA LYS A 33 -5.13 -0.33 21.45
C LYS A 33 -3.93 -0.45 20.51
N GLU A 34 -2.99 -1.34 20.79
CA GLU A 34 -1.84 -1.61 19.93
C GLU A 34 -2.29 -2.17 18.58
N MET A 35 -3.20 -3.14 18.54
CA MET A 35 -3.76 -3.66 17.28
C MET A 35 -4.44 -2.58 16.45
N LYS A 36 -5.21 -1.68 17.07
CA LYS A 36 -5.83 -0.54 16.38
C LYS A 36 -4.77 0.43 15.83
N SER A 37 -3.72 0.67 16.61
CA SER A 37 -2.62 1.55 16.22
C SER A 37 -1.81 1.00 15.04
N VAL A 38 -1.52 -0.31 15.06
CA VAL A 38 -0.90 -1.02 13.93
C VAL A 38 -1.78 -0.94 12.69
N ASP A 39 -3.08 -1.25 12.82
CA ASP A 39 -4.02 -1.23 11.70
C ASP A 39 -4.14 0.16 11.06
N ALA A 40 -4.21 1.22 11.87
CA ALA A 40 -4.21 2.61 11.40
C ALA A 40 -2.89 2.98 10.70
N THR A 41 -1.75 2.53 11.25
CA THR A 41 -0.43 2.82 10.67
C THR A 41 -0.25 2.13 9.32
N VAL A 42 -0.62 0.84 9.21
CA VAL A 42 -0.61 0.09 7.95
C VAL A 42 -1.53 0.76 6.92
N PHE A 43 -2.72 1.17 7.34
CA PHE A 43 -3.66 1.87 6.46
C PHE A 43 -3.07 3.17 5.88
N VAL A 44 -2.51 4.06 6.72
CA VAL A 44 -1.96 5.34 6.24
C VAL A 44 -0.76 5.13 5.32
N PHE A 45 0.14 4.20 5.66
CA PHE A 45 1.28 3.86 4.80
C PHE A 45 0.80 3.36 3.43
N THR A 46 -0.14 2.42 3.45
CA THR A 46 -0.69 1.84 2.21
C THR A 46 -1.41 2.89 1.36
N TYR A 47 -2.19 3.76 1.99
CA TYR A 47 -2.85 4.87 1.32
C TYR A 47 -1.83 5.75 0.57
N ARG A 48 -0.75 6.17 1.26
CA ARG A 48 0.30 6.98 0.65
C ARG A 48 0.99 6.25 -0.50
N LEU A 49 1.29 4.96 -0.32
CA LEU A 49 1.91 4.13 -1.37
C LEU A 49 1.03 4.06 -2.62
N ILE A 50 -0.26 3.76 -2.47
CA ILE A 50 -1.23 3.72 -3.58
C ILE A 50 -1.26 5.06 -4.31
N ARG A 51 -1.28 6.19 -3.58
CA ARG A 51 -1.26 7.53 -4.21
C ARG A 51 0.01 7.80 -5.02
N GLU A 52 1.18 7.40 -4.54
CA GLU A 52 2.42 7.55 -5.30
C GLU A 52 2.44 6.65 -6.54
N VAL A 53 1.88 5.45 -6.45
CA VAL A 53 1.74 4.53 -7.58
C VAL A 53 0.79 5.09 -8.63
N GLU A 54 -0.38 5.60 -8.23
CA GLU A 54 -1.35 6.24 -9.13
C GLU A 54 -0.76 7.44 -9.87
N LYS A 55 0.02 8.30 -9.19
CA LYS A 55 0.71 9.45 -9.82
C LYS A 55 1.62 9.00 -10.97
N VAL A 56 2.18 7.81 -10.90
CA VAL A 56 3.06 7.25 -11.93
C VAL A 56 2.24 6.56 -13.02
N PHE A 57 1.27 5.70 -12.66
CA PHE A 57 0.52 4.93 -13.64
C PHE A 57 -0.51 5.76 -14.42
N GLN A 58 -1.16 6.75 -13.82
CA GLN A 58 -2.17 7.55 -14.53
C GLN A 58 -1.65 8.19 -15.84
N PRO A 59 -0.51 8.90 -15.88
CA PRO A 59 0.01 9.43 -17.14
C PRO A 59 0.44 8.33 -18.12
N ILE A 60 0.91 7.18 -17.63
CA ILE A 60 1.26 6.02 -18.46
C ILE A 60 0.00 5.46 -19.13
N ILE A 61 -1.08 5.27 -18.37
CA ILE A 61 -2.38 4.76 -18.84
C ILE A 61 -3.03 5.73 -19.83
N ALA A 62 -2.89 7.04 -19.62
CA ALA A 62 -3.42 8.06 -20.52
C ALA A 62 -2.69 8.10 -21.87
N SER A 63 -1.43 7.65 -21.94
CA SER A 63 -0.67 7.61 -23.18
C SER A 63 0.30 6.42 -23.23
N PRO A 64 -0.21 5.17 -23.33
CA PRO A 64 0.62 3.97 -23.20
C PRO A 64 1.65 3.86 -24.32
N GLN A 65 1.24 4.14 -25.57
CA GLN A 65 2.11 4.03 -26.75
C GLN A 65 3.31 4.99 -26.65
N LYS A 66 3.04 6.26 -26.37
CA LYS A 66 4.06 7.31 -26.25
C LYS A 66 4.99 7.02 -25.08
N THR A 67 4.44 6.59 -23.95
CA THR A 67 5.24 6.30 -22.75
C THR A 67 6.14 5.09 -22.98
N MET A 68 5.60 3.98 -23.48
CA MET A 68 6.39 2.78 -23.76
C MET A 68 7.45 3.04 -24.84
N GLN A 69 7.14 3.80 -25.89
CA GLN A 69 8.14 4.21 -26.88
C GLN A 69 9.28 5.02 -26.25
N SER A 70 8.95 5.96 -25.35
CA SER A 70 9.95 6.75 -24.63
C SER A 70 10.81 5.90 -23.69
N LEU A 71 10.25 4.85 -23.08
CA LEU A 71 10.97 3.97 -22.15
C LEU A 71 11.85 2.95 -22.89
N CYS A 72 11.32 2.36 -23.96
CA CYS A 72 11.98 1.30 -24.72
C CYS A 72 12.94 1.83 -25.81
N GLY A 73 12.73 3.05 -26.30
CA GLY A 73 13.46 3.62 -27.43
C GLY A 73 12.92 3.20 -28.81
N PHE A 74 11.86 2.40 -28.85
CA PHE A 74 11.21 1.92 -30.08
C PHE A 74 9.69 1.74 -29.87
N PRO A 75 8.86 1.76 -30.93
CA PRO A 75 7.42 1.51 -30.81
C PRO A 75 7.12 0.12 -30.25
N VAL A 76 6.28 0.05 -29.23
CA VAL A 76 5.86 -1.20 -28.60
C VAL A 76 4.47 -1.59 -29.10
N VAL A 77 4.35 -2.77 -29.71
CA VAL A 77 3.05 -3.32 -30.11
C VAL A 77 2.28 -3.71 -28.85
N HIS A 78 0.96 -3.48 -28.83
CA HIS A 78 0.10 -3.75 -27.66
C HIS A 78 0.55 -3.04 -26.36
N ALA A 79 1.18 -1.86 -26.47
CA ALA A 79 1.69 -1.09 -25.31
C ALA A 79 0.65 -0.92 -24.21
N ARG A 80 -0.62 -0.74 -24.57
CA ARG A 80 -1.74 -0.62 -23.62
C ARG A 80 -1.92 -1.87 -22.77
N GLN A 81 -2.03 -3.04 -23.41
CA GLN A 81 -2.21 -4.31 -22.72
C GLN A 81 -1.00 -4.67 -21.86
N LEU A 82 0.21 -4.31 -22.31
CA LEU A 82 1.44 -4.48 -21.53
C LEU A 82 1.43 -3.61 -20.26
N VAL A 83 1.06 -2.33 -20.38
CA VAL A 83 0.91 -1.43 -19.23
C VAL A 83 -0.13 -1.98 -18.24
N TYR A 84 -1.27 -2.47 -18.73
CA TYR A 84 -2.32 -3.01 -17.86
C TYR A 84 -1.89 -4.32 -17.18
N ALA A 85 -1.21 -5.21 -17.90
CA ALA A 85 -0.61 -6.41 -17.32
C ALA A 85 0.40 -6.07 -16.23
N TYR A 86 1.26 -5.07 -16.48
CA TYR A 86 2.25 -4.64 -15.51
C TYR A 86 1.62 -3.99 -14.28
N ALA A 87 0.53 -3.24 -14.43
CA ALA A 87 -0.23 -2.70 -13.29
C ALA A 87 -0.80 -3.83 -12.42
N VAL A 88 -1.39 -4.87 -13.02
CA VAL A 88 -1.87 -6.06 -12.30
C VAL A 88 -0.74 -6.76 -11.54
N PHE A 89 0.42 -6.92 -12.17
CA PHE A 89 1.61 -7.47 -11.51
C PHE A 89 2.10 -6.58 -10.36
N TYR A 90 2.09 -5.27 -10.52
CA TYR A 90 2.55 -4.34 -9.50
C TYR A 90 1.61 -4.30 -8.29
N ASP A 91 0.30 -4.51 -8.48
CA ASP A 91 -0.65 -4.69 -7.37
C ASP A 91 -0.28 -5.90 -6.48
N ASP A 92 0.25 -6.98 -7.05
CA ASP A 92 0.73 -8.14 -6.28
C ASP A 92 1.96 -7.78 -5.42
N ILE A 93 2.85 -6.92 -5.93
CA ILE A 93 3.99 -6.38 -5.17
C ILE A 93 3.49 -5.53 -4.01
N ILE A 94 2.55 -4.61 -4.26
CA ILE A 94 1.95 -3.77 -3.21
C ILE A 94 1.32 -4.64 -2.11
N LEU A 95 0.57 -5.67 -2.50
CA LEU A 95 -0.04 -6.60 -1.56
C LEU A 95 1.01 -7.26 -0.65
N GLN A 96 2.12 -7.73 -1.23
CA GLN A 96 3.22 -8.33 -0.48
C GLN A 96 3.87 -7.33 0.48
N ASP A 97 4.11 -6.10 0.03
CA ASP A 97 4.69 -5.02 0.85
C ASP A 97 3.78 -4.66 2.04
N ILE A 98 2.47 -4.56 1.84
CA ILE A 98 1.49 -4.31 2.91
C ILE A 98 1.53 -5.44 3.95
N MET A 99 1.51 -6.69 3.50
CA MET A 99 1.51 -7.84 4.41
C MET A 99 2.82 -7.97 5.19
N ALA A 100 3.96 -7.66 4.55
CA ALA A 100 5.26 -7.60 5.21
C ALA A 100 5.31 -6.47 6.24
N PHE A 101 4.83 -5.28 5.90
CA PHE A 101 4.78 -4.13 6.81
C PHE A 101 3.88 -4.41 8.03
N ASN A 102 2.69 -4.97 7.81
CA ASN A 102 1.80 -5.37 8.90
C ASN A 102 2.45 -6.39 9.83
N LYS A 103 3.17 -7.37 9.27
CA LYS A 103 3.92 -8.36 10.05
C LYS A 103 5.01 -7.72 10.91
N LEU A 104 5.73 -6.72 10.38
CA LEU A 104 6.80 -6.00 11.10
C LEU A 104 6.28 -5.18 12.28
N LEU A 105 5.07 -4.60 12.15
CA LEU A 105 4.47 -3.78 13.20
C LEU A 105 3.76 -4.59 14.30
N ASN A 106 3.49 -5.87 14.06
CA ASN A 106 2.81 -6.72 15.03
C ASN A 106 3.81 -7.32 16.03
N ILE A 107 3.50 -7.24 17.33
CA ILE A 107 4.32 -7.74 18.44
C ILE A 107 4.66 -9.24 18.28
N ASP A 108 3.69 -10.03 17.82
CA ASP A 108 3.86 -11.46 17.59
C ASP A 108 4.52 -11.80 16.25
N HIS A 109 4.90 -10.80 15.46
CA HIS A 109 5.39 -10.97 14.08
C HIS A 109 4.42 -11.79 13.21
N LYS A 110 3.13 -11.67 13.49
CA LYS A 110 2.03 -12.27 12.72
C LYS A 110 1.31 -11.18 11.94
N ALA A 111 0.97 -11.46 10.69
CA ALA A 111 0.16 -10.54 9.89
C ALA A 111 -1.31 -10.65 10.30
N VAL A 112 -1.68 -10.02 11.42
CA VAL A 112 -3.08 -9.89 11.82
C VAL A 112 -3.67 -8.69 11.09
N VAL A 113 -4.59 -8.94 10.18
CA VAL A 113 -5.24 -7.89 9.37
C VAL A 113 -6.38 -7.28 10.17
N GLY A 114 -6.27 -5.99 10.49
CA GLY A 114 -7.35 -5.23 11.12
C GLY A 114 -8.39 -4.71 10.11
N PRO A 115 -9.50 -4.13 10.57
CA PRO A 115 -10.60 -3.66 9.72
C PRO A 115 -10.22 -2.59 8.70
N LEU A 116 -9.29 -1.69 9.01
CA LEU A 116 -8.83 -0.65 8.08
C LEU A 116 -7.95 -1.24 6.98
N THR A 117 -7.02 -2.10 7.37
CA THR A 117 -6.16 -2.84 6.45
C THR A 117 -7.01 -3.74 5.54
N ALA A 118 -8.05 -4.40 6.05
CA ALA A 118 -8.94 -5.21 5.22
C ALA A 118 -9.64 -4.39 4.11
N GLN A 119 -10.08 -3.16 4.42
CA GLN A 119 -10.75 -2.30 3.45
C GLN A 119 -9.80 -1.83 2.34
N ILE A 120 -8.56 -1.48 2.67
CA ILE A 120 -7.59 -1.06 1.66
C ILE A 120 -7.11 -2.24 0.80
N LEU A 121 -7.00 -3.44 1.38
CA LEU A 121 -6.73 -4.66 0.63
C LEU A 121 -7.87 -4.98 -0.35
N GLN A 122 -9.13 -4.79 0.06
CA GLN A 122 -10.28 -4.96 -0.83
C GLN A 122 -10.25 -3.96 -1.99
N HIS A 123 -9.85 -2.71 -1.73
CA HIS A 123 -9.67 -1.71 -2.77
C HIS A 123 -8.58 -2.11 -3.78
N LEU A 124 -7.43 -2.59 -3.31
CA LEU A 124 -6.36 -3.10 -4.17
C LEU A 124 -6.83 -4.27 -5.04
N GLN A 125 -7.62 -5.18 -4.48
CA GLN A 125 -8.23 -6.28 -5.25
C GLN A 125 -9.22 -5.78 -6.33
N ASN A 126 -9.98 -4.72 -6.05
CA ASN A 126 -10.90 -4.14 -7.03
C ASN A 126 -10.13 -3.45 -8.16
N HIS A 127 -9.08 -2.69 -7.82
CA HIS A 127 -8.16 -2.09 -8.78
C HIS A 127 -7.57 -3.17 -9.71
N ARG A 128 -7.06 -4.27 -9.14
CA ARG A 128 -6.53 -5.40 -9.91
C ARG A 128 -7.55 -5.97 -10.89
N LYS A 129 -8.79 -6.24 -10.43
CA LYS A 129 -9.87 -6.77 -11.28
C LYS A 129 -10.22 -5.81 -12.42
N LEU A 130 -10.23 -4.51 -12.14
CA LEU A 130 -10.45 -3.47 -13.14
C LEU A 130 -9.34 -3.48 -14.20
N MET A 131 -8.07 -3.51 -13.78
CA MET A 131 -6.93 -3.52 -14.70
C MET A 131 -6.88 -4.80 -15.54
N GLU A 132 -7.20 -5.95 -14.96
CA GLU A 132 -7.28 -7.21 -15.69
C GLU A 132 -8.42 -7.20 -16.72
N LYS A 133 -9.58 -6.66 -16.35
CA LYS A 133 -10.69 -6.46 -17.28
C LYS A 133 -10.30 -5.49 -18.40
N ALA A 134 -9.62 -4.41 -18.07
CA ALA A 134 -9.12 -3.43 -19.04
C ALA A 134 -8.14 -4.06 -20.03
N ARG A 135 -7.26 -4.95 -19.54
CA ARG A 135 -6.31 -5.72 -20.35
C ARG A 135 -7.01 -6.67 -21.32
N ILE A 136 -7.95 -7.47 -20.83
CA ILE A 136 -8.66 -8.48 -21.63
C ILE A 136 -9.52 -7.82 -22.70
N LEU A 137 -10.19 -6.71 -22.38
CA LEU A 137 -11.09 -6.01 -23.29
C LEU A 137 -10.42 -4.91 -24.12
N ASP A 138 -9.10 -4.72 -23.95
CA ASP A 138 -8.32 -3.63 -24.55
C ASP A 138 -9.01 -2.25 -24.45
N LEU A 139 -9.51 -1.93 -23.24
CA LEU A 139 -10.24 -0.69 -22.99
C LEU A 139 -9.36 0.53 -23.26
N SER A 140 -9.92 1.62 -23.78
CA SER A 140 -9.16 2.84 -24.03
C SER A 140 -8.66 3.48 -22.72
N GLY A 141 -7.57 4.24 -22.81
CA GLY A 141 -6.98 4.94 -21.66
C GLY A 141 -7.97 5.86 -20.95
N ASP A 142 -8.86 6.52 -21.69
CA ASP A 142 -9.88 7.41 -21.12
C ASP A 142 -10.93 6.66 -20.30
N VAL A 143 -11.38 5.50 -20.78
CA VAL A 143 -12.33 4.65 -20.05
C VAL A 143 -11.67 4.14 -18.76
N VAL A 144 -10.45 3.64 -18.85
CA VAL A 144 -9.72 3.16 -17.67
C VAL A 144 -9.47 4.28 -16.67
N LYS A 145 -9.08 5.47 -17.14
CA LYS A 145 -8.88 6.64 -16.28
C LYS A 145 -10.15 7.03 -15.52
N ALA A 146 -11.31 7.03 -16.18
CA ALA A 146 -12.58 7.33 -15.52
C ALA A 146 -12.92 6.29 -14.45
N LEU A 147 -12.72 5.00 -14.73
CA LEU A 147 -12.96 3.93 -13.76
C LEU A 147 -11.98 4.01 -12.57
N LEU A 148 -10.72 4.33 -12.83
CA LEU A 148 -9.71 4.52 -11.78
C LEU A 148 -10.02 5.73 -10.90
N MET A 149 -10.51 6.84 -11.46
CA MET A 149 -10.93 7.99 -10.67
C MET A 149 -12.04 7.65 -9.66
N ASP A 150 -13.01 6.82 -10.05
CA ASP A 150 -14.06 6.35 -9.14
C ASP A 150 -13.48 5.49 -8.00
N GLU A 151 -12.56 4.58 -8.32
CA GLU A 151 -11.87 3.78 -7.30
C GLU A 151 -11.00 4.65 -6.38
N SER A 152 -10.20 5.55 -6.93
CA SER A 152 -9.39 6.53 -6.19
C SER A 152 -10.25 7.40 -5.26
N PHE A 153 -11.49 7.72 -5.63
CA PHE A 153 -12.40 8.49 -4.78
C PHE A 153 -12.92 7.66 -3.59
N LYS A 154 -13.14 6.36 -3.77
CA LYS A 154 -13.57 5.47 -2.66
C LYS A 154 -12.53 5.40 -1.55
N ILE A 155 -11.25 5.38 -1.89
CA ILE A 155 -10.17 5.37 -0.89
C ILE A 155 -9.98 6.74 -0.22
N ASP A 156 -10.23 7.86 -0.90
CA ASP A 156 -10.31 9.19 -0.27
C ASP A 156 -11.42 9.27 0.78
N ILE A 157 -12.61 8.76 0.43
CA ILE A 157 -13.74 8.67 1.37
C ILE A 157 -13.36 7.83 2.59
N LEU A 158 -12.67 6.71 2.37
CA LEU A 158 -12.22 5.85 3.46
C LEU A 158 -11.29 6.62 4.40
N LEU A 159 -10.24 7.27 3.88
CA LEU A 159 -9.33 8.10 4.68
C LEU A 159 -10.09 9.22 5.43
N SER A 160 -11.03 9.89 4.79
CA SER A 160 -11.83 10.95 5.41
C SER A 160 -12.68 10.44 6.58
N LYS A 161 -13.28 9.25 6.44
CA LYS A 161 -14.09 8.62 7.50
C LYS A 161 -13.24 8.19 8.70
N VAL A 162 -12.01 7.77 8.47
CA VAL A 162 -11.14 7.20 9.51
C VAL A 162 -10.10 8.20 10.02
N GLY A 163 -10.07 9.43 9.47
CA GLY A 163 -9.11 10.48 9.81
C GLY A 163 -9.10 10.87 11.29
N GLN A 164 -10.27 10.87 11.96
CA GLN A 164 -10.37 11.13 13.40
C GLN A 164 -9.83 9.98 14.26
N GLU A 165 -9.97 8.73 13.81
CA GLU A 165 -9.41 7.55 14.49
C GLU A 165 -7.88 7.50 14.33
N ILE A 166 -7.40 7.84 13.13
CA ILE A 166 -5.99 7.91 12.75
C ILE A 166 -5.23 8.98 13.55
N SER A 167 -5.76 10.20 13.73
CA SER A 167 -5.04 11.27 14.45
C SER A 167 -4.80 10.97 15.93
N SER A 168 -5.49 9.97 16.49
CA SER A 168 -5.34 9.53 17.89
C SER A 168 -4.48 8.28 18.07
N SER A 169 -4.20 7.55 16.98
CA SER A 169 -3.69 6.16 17.03
C SER A 169 -2.50 5.90 16.10
N VAL A 170 -2.15 6.79 15.17
CA VAL A 170 -0.94 6.63 14.36
C VAL A 170 0.27 6.93 15.22
N PHE A 171 1.07 5.89 15.44
CA PHE A 171 2.43 6.03 15.95
C PHE A 171 3.17 7.13 15.17
N ASP A 172 3.97 7.96 15.84
CA ASP A 172 4.93 8.93 15.24
C ASP A 172 6.04 8.26 14.36
N THR A 173 5.79 7.04 13.88
CA THR A 173 6.72 6.09 13.28
C THR A 173 6.66 6.13 11.76
N PHE A 174 6.55 7.32 11.16
CA PHE A 174 7.09 7.50 9.81
C PHE A 174 8.56 7.85 9.96
N HIS A 175 9.42 6.82 10.11
CA HIS A 175 10.86 7.03 10.06
C HIS A 175 11.30 7.30 8.61
N GLU A 176 12.36 8.10 8.43
CA GLU A 176 12.93 8.47 7.12
C GLU A 176 13.25 7.25 6.22
N GLY A 177 13.44 6.06 6.81
CA GLY A 177 13.65 4.80 6.11
C GLY A 177 12.46 4.37 5.24
N ASP A 178 11.23 4.53 5.74
CA ASP A 178 10.00 4.11 5.03
C ASP A 178 9.66 5.04 3.86
N MET A 179 10.07 6.31 3.95
CA MET A 179 9.90 7.31 2.88
C MET A 179 10.81 7.05 1.67
N ARG A 180 11.92 6.32 1.82
CA ARG A 180 12.79 5.97 0.68
C ARG A 180 12.07 5.09 -0.34
N ASN A 181 11.21 4.19 0.12
CA ASN A 181 10.44 3.33 -0.77
C ASN A 181 9.44 4.14 -1.61
N LEU A 182 8.76 5.12 -0.99
CA LEU A 182 7.86 6.05 -1.70
C LEU A 182 8.61 6.87 -2.75
N ASN A 183 9.80 7.38 -2.41
CA ASN A 183 10.62 8.17 -3.32
C ASN A 183 11.15 7.36 -4.53
N GLN A 184 11.17 6.03 -4.45
CA GLN A 184 11.67 5.15 -5.50
C GLN A 184 10.55 4.55 -6.38
N VAL A 185 9.27 4.72 -6.04
CA VAL A 185 8.13 4.11 -6.75
C VAL A 185 8.19 4.40 -8.26
N SER A 186 8.41 5.65 -8.63
CA SER A 186 8.51 6.07 -10.04
C SER A 186 9.62 5.35 -10.80
N ALA A 187 10.81 5.24 -10.21
CA ALA A 187 11.92 4.54 -10.83
C ALA A 187 11.67 3.03 -10.93
N LYS A 188 11.15 2.40 -9.87
CA LYS A 188 10.81 0.96 -9.84
C LYS A 188 9.80 0.61 -10.94
N ILE A 189 8.70 1.37 -11.07
CA ILE A 189 7.67 1.14 -12.08
C ILE A 189 8.25 1.30 -13.49
N LYS A 190 8.96 2.41 -13.76
CA LYS A 190 9.51 2.68 -15.09
C LYS A 190 10.57 1.65 -15.51
N ASN A 191 11.42 1.23 -14.58
CA ASN A 191 12.44 0.22 -14.86
C ASN A 191 11.80 -1.15 -15.12
N GLY A 192 10.83 -1.58 -14.31
CA GLY A 192 10.16 -2.85 -14.57
C GLY A 192 9.33 -2.85 -15.87
N LEU A 193 8.70 -1.74 -16.24
CA LEU A 193 8.10 -1.59 -17.58
C LEU A 193 9.14 -1.70 -18.69
N LYS A 194 10.33 -1.11 -18.48
CA LYS A 194 11.43 -1.16 -19.44
C LYS A 194 11.99 -2.57 -19.62
N GLU A 195 12.03 -3.37 -18.56
CA GLU A 195 12.46 -4.78 -18.63
C GLU A 195 11.52 -5.64 -19.48
N ASN A 196 10.26 -5.21 -19.67
CA ASN A 196 9.28 -5.86 -20.53
C ASN A 196 9.33 -5.38 -22.00
N CYS A 197 10.28 -4.51 -22.35
CA CYS A 197 10.48 -4.07 -23.74
C CYS A 197 11.09 -5.19 -24.58
N VAL A 198 10.26 -5.88 -25.37
CA VAL A 198 10.74 -6.83 -26.39
C VAL A 198 10.73 -6.15 -27.76
N PRO A 199 11.89 -5.95 -28.41
CA PRO A 199 11.91 -5.46 -29.78
C PRO A 199 11.22 -6.48 -30.68
N HIS A 200 10.26 -6.04 -31.49
CA HIS A 200 9.78 -6.87 -32.58
C HIS A 200 10.95 -7.14 -33.52
N SER A 201 11.26 -8.40 -33.77
CA SER A 201 12.10 -8.78 -34.91
C SER A 201 11.44 -8.18 -36.15
N SER A 202 12.15 -7.30 -36.85
CA SER A 202 11.66 -6.69 -38.07
C SER A 202 11.21 -7.80 -39.02
N THR A 203 9.92 -7.84 -39.32
CA THR A 203 9.35 -8.70 -40.36
C THR A 203 9.81 -8.30 -41.77
N GLU A 204 10.74 -7.35 -41.90
CA GLU A 204 11.36 -6.88 -43.15
C GLU A 204 12.48 -7.79 -43.70
N LYS A 205 12.58 -9.05 -43.26
CA LYS A 205 13.48 -10.05 -43.90
C LYS A 205 12.76 -11.19 -44.63
N LEU A 206 11.45 -11.08 -44.87
CA LEU A 206 10.66 -12.16 -45.50
C LEU A 206 9.77 -11.71 -46.67
N PHE A 207 10.02 -10.54 -47.26
CA PHE A 207 9.46 -10.15 -48.57
C PHE A 207 10.55 -9.62 -49.49
#